data_AF-A0A536A765-F1
#
_entry.id   AF-A0A536A765-F1
#
_cell.length_a   1.000
_cell.length_b   1.000
_cell.length_c   1.000
_cell.angle_alpha   90.00
_cell.angle_beta   90.00
_cell.angle_gamma   90.00
#
_symmetry.space_group_name_H-M   'P 1'
#
loop_
_entity.id
_entity.type
_entity.pdbx_description
1 polymer ?
#
loop_
_entity_poly.entity_id
_entity_poly.type
_entity_poly.pdbx_seq_one_letter_code
_entity_poly.pdbx_strand_id
1 'polypeptide(L)'
;RAALIAHDATKIEMLEWTRWNRDLLSRAQLFATKHTGELVAGDTGLPIELLLSGPQGGDAQIAAMIARREIDLVVFFWDPLSTQPHETDVR
;
A
#
# COMPACT_ATOMS: atom_id res chain seq x y z
N ARG A 1 -4.72 -9.87 -6.89
CA ARG A 1 -4.60 -8.40 -6.94
C ARG A 1 -4.36 -7.95 -5.50
N ALA A 2 -3.25 -7.27 -5.23
CA ALA A 2 -2.85 -6.92 -3.87
C ALA A 2 -2.62 -5.41 -3.74
N ALA A 3 -3.10 -4.83 -2.65
CA ALA A 3 -2.85 -3.43 -2.30
C ALA A 3 -1.79 -3.33 -1.19
N LEU A 4 -0.84 -2.43 -1.35
CA LEU A 4 0.23 -2.15 -0.39
C LEU A 4 0.06 -0.73 0.17
N ILE A 5 -0.02 -0.61 1.49
CA ILE A 5 -0.20 0.67 2.19
C ILE A 5 0.80 0.72 3.35
N ALA A 6 1.53 1.82 3.48
CA ALA A 6 2.44 2.05 4.60
C ALA A 6 2.40 3.50 5.08
N HIS A 7 2.23 3.71 6.39
CA HIS A 7 2.49 5.01 7.00
C HIS A 7 3.97 5.36 6.93
N ASP A 8 4.32 6.64 7.07
CA ASP A 8 5.70 7.10 6.89
C ASP A 8 6.70 6.38 7.80
N ALA A 9 6.34 6.17 9.07
CA ALA A 9 7.17 5.49 10.04
C ALA A 9 7.40 4.00 9.74
N THR A 10 6.55 3.38 8.90
CA THR A 10 6.58 1.93 8.63
C THR A 10 7.00 1.59 7.20
N LYS A 11 7.52 2.57 6.45
CA LYS A 11 7.93 2.39 5.05
C LYS A 11 9.17 1.53 4.91
N ILE A 12 10.08 1.56 5.89
CA ILE A 12 11.29 0.73 5.87
C ILE A 12 10.90 -0.74 5.95
N GLU A 13 10.01 -1.09 6.86
CA GLU A 13 9.50 -2.44 7.06
C GLU A 13 8.73 -2.92 5.83
N MET A 14 7.95 -2.04 5.17
CA MET A 14 7.29 -2.36 3.91
C MET A 14 8.32 -2.71 2.83
N LEU A 15 9.42 -1.96 2.72
CA LEU A 15 10.50 -2.26 1.77
C LEU A 15 11.17 -3.61 2.07
N GLU A 16 11.50 -3.87 3.34
CA GLU A 16 12.09 -5.16 3.74
C GLU A 16 11.15 -6.33 3.43
N TRP A 17 9.87 -6.20 3.76
CA TRP A 17 8.86 -7.22 3.48
C TRP A 17 8.67 -7.46 1.98
N THR A 18 8.60 -6.39 1.19
CA THR A 18 8.43 -6.49 -0.27
C THR A 18 9.66 -7.06 -0.97
N ARG A 19 10.88 -6.77 -0.50
CA ARG A 19 12.11 -7.44 -0.97
C ARG A 19 12.07 -8.94 -0.70
N TRP A 20 11.73 -9.33 0.54
CA TRP A 20 11.65 -10.73 0.92
C TRP A 20 10.63 -11.51 0.09
N ASN A 21 9.48 -10.88 -0.19
CA ASN A 21 8.38 -11.50 -0.93
C ASN A 21 8.39 -11.20 -2.43
N ARG A 22 9.49 -10.65 -2.98
CA ARG A 22 9.54 -10.12 -4.34
C ARG A 22 9.04 -11.10 -5.40
N ASP A 23 9.51 -12.35 -5.35
CA ASP A 23 9.17 -13.38 -6.35
C ASP A 23 7.70 -13.84 -6.28
N LEU A 24 7.07 -13.68 -5.12
CA LEU A 24 5.64 -13.92 -4.95
C LEU A 24 4.85 -12.73 -5.49
N LEU A 25 5.25 -11.51 -5.09
CA LEU A 25 4.60 -10.27 -5.48
C LEU A 25 4.68 -10.01 -6.98
N SER A 26 5.75 -10.45 -7.66
CA SER A 26 5.91 -10.34 -9.11
C SER A 26 4.87 -11.13 -9.91
N ARG A 27 4.12 -12.02 -9.26
CA ARG A 27 3.04 -12.81 -9.88
C ARG A 27 1.66 -12.18 -9.66
N ALA A 28 1.58 -11.11 -8.88
CA ALA A 28 0.35 -10.41 -8.57
C ALA A 28 0.28 -9.07 -9.33
N GLN A 29 -0.93 -8.62 -9.63
CA GLN A 29 -1.17 -7.21 -9.94
C GLN A 29 -1.14 -6.42 -8.63
N LEU A 30 -0.24 -5.43 -8.56
CA LEU A 30 0.02 -4.63 -7.36
C LEU A 30 -0.54 -3.22 -7.50
N PHE A 31 -1.15 -2.75 -6.43
CA PHE A 31 -1.63 -1.39 -6.24
C PHE A 31 -1.00 -0.83 -4.98
N ALA A 32 -0.73 0.46 -4.93
CA ALA A 32 -0.24 1.09 -3.70
C ALA A 32 -0.62 2.56 -3.61
N THR A 33 -0.72 3.08 -2.39
CA THR A 33 -0.78 4.53 -2.19
C THR A 33 0.53 5.17 -2.64
N LYS A 34 0.43 6.38 -3.21
CA LYS A 34 1.47 7.01 -4.03
C LYS A 34 2.91 6.78 -3.54
N HIS A 35 3.25 7.28 -2.36
CA HIS A 35 4.64 7.25 -1.88
C HIS A 35 5.12 5.84 -1.53
N THR A 36 4.23 4.99 -1.00
CA THR A 36 4.52 3.56 -0.76
C THR A 36 4.87 2.88 -2.07
N GLY A 37 4.06 3.07 -3.11
CA GLY A 37 4.26 2.45 -4.41
C GLY A 37 5.53 2.92 -5.11
N GLU A 38 5.82 4.22 -5.07
CA GLU A 38 7.05 4.80 -5.64
C GLU A 38 8.30 4.17 -5.01
N LEU A 39 8.34 4.04 -3.68
CA LEU A 39 9.47 3.45 -2.96
C LEU A 39 9.62 1.96 -3.27
N VAL A 40 8.54 1.18 -3.19
CA VAL A 40 8.58 -0.26 -3.45
C VAL A 40 8.96 -0.53 -4.90
N ALA A 41 8.40 0.20 -5.87
CA ALA A 41 8.73 0.04 -7.28
C ALA A 41 10.19 0.39 -7.56
N GLY A 42 10.70 1.49 -7.00
CA GLY A 42 12.11 1.89 -7.14
C GLY A 42 13.09 0.88 -6.53
N ASP A 43 12.72 0.28 -5.41
CA ASP A 43 13.57 -0.67 -4.69
C ASP A 43 13.56 -2.09 -5.26
N THR A 44 12.39 -2.57 -5.71
CA THR A 44 12.21 -3.96 -6.14
C THR A 44 12.13 -4.13 -7.65
N GLY A 45 11.86 -3.05 -8.39
CA GLY A 45 11.57 -3.07 -9.83
C GLY A 45 10.20 -3.68 -10.17
N LEU A 46 9.32 -3.89 -9.18
CA LEU A 46 7.99 -4.43 -9.41
C LEU A 46 7.08 -3.38 -10.07
N PRO A 47 6.27 -3.76 -11.08
CA PRO A 47 5.26 -2.86 -11.62
C PRO A 47 4.12 -2.68 -10.60
N ILE A 48 3.85 -1.43 -10.23
CA ILE A 48 2.82 -1.07 -9.24
C ILE A 48 1.95 0.03 -9.82
N GLU A 49 0.62 -0.15 -9.75
CA GLU A 49 -0.34 0.90 -10.06
C GLU A 49 -0.42 1.88 -8.89
N LEU A 50 -0.05 3.13 -9.15
CA LEU A 50 -0.02 4.19 -8.14
C LEU A 50 -1.38 4.83 -7.99
N LEU A 51 -1.91 4.79 -6.78
CA LEU A 51 -3.10 5.50 -6.36
C LEU A 51 -2.72 6.83 -5.71
N LEU A 52 -3.70 7.59 -5.22
CA LEU A 52 -3.44 8.80 -4.44
C LEU A 52 -2.69 8.45 -3.14
N SER A 53 -2.11 9.47 -2.50
CA SER A 53 -1.62 9.31 -1.13
C SER A 53 -2.79 9.12 -0.16
N GLY A 54 -2.57 8.48 0.99
CA GLY A 54 -3.60 8.32 2.04
C GLY A 54 -4.32 9.64 2.37
N PRO A 55 -3.59 10.72 2.71
CA PRO A 55 -4.19 12.04 2.97
C PRO A 55 -5.00 12.66 1.82
N GLN A 56 -4.80 12.21 0.58
CA GLN A 56 -5.52 12.67 -0.60
C GLN A 56 -6.66 11.72 -1.02
N GLY A 57 -6.95 10.69 -0.22
CA GLY A 57 -8.02 9.71 -0.47
C GLY A 57 -7.56 8.40 -1.09
N GLY A 58 -6.26 8.10 -1.07
CA GLY A 58 -5.72 6.83 -1.57
C GLY A 58 -6.31 5.60 -0.86
N ASP A 59 -6.52 5.70 0.45
CA ASP A 59 -7.10 4.61 1.24
C ASP A 59 -8.57 4.38 0.88
N ALA A 60 -9.32 5.47 0.65
CA ALA A 60 -10.69 5.39 0.16
C ALA A 60 -10.78 4.80 -1.26
N GLN A 61 -9.80 5.06 -2.14
CA GLN A 61 -9.73 4.40 -3.45
C GLN A 61 -9.57 2.88 -3.30
N ILE A 62 -8.65 2.44 -2.42
CA ILE A 62 -8.45 1.01 -2.14
C ILE A 62 -9.72 0.39 -1.55
N ALA A 63 -10.39 1.08 -0.61
CA ALA A 63 -11.65 0.61 -0.03
C ALA A 63 -12.75 0.45 -1.10
N ALA A 64 -12.87 1.41 -2.03
CA ALA A 64 -13.81 1.31 -3.15
C ALA A 64 -13.50 0.13 -4.07
N MET A 65 -12.21 -0.13 -4.35
CA MET A 65 -11.77 -1.27 -5.13
C MET A 65 -12.05 -2.60 -4.42
N ILE A 66 -11.86 -2.69 -3.10
CA ILE A 66 -12.25 -3.87 -2.29
C ILE A 66 -13.75 -4.13 -2.43
N ALA A 67 -14.59 -3.10 -2.28
CA ALA A 67 -16.05 -3.22 -2.42
C ALA A 67 -16.47 -3.71 -3.81
N ARG A 68 -15.70 -3.37 -4.86
CA ARG A 68 -15.89 -3.83 -6.24
C ARG A 68 -15.25 -5.19 -6.55
N ARG A 69 -14.63 -5.85 -5.57
CA ARG A 69 -13.86 -7.09 -5.74
C ARG A 69 -12.72 -6.93 -6.73
N GLU A 70 -12.07 -5.77 -6.73
CA GLU A 70 -10.88 -5.45 -7.54
C GLU A 70 -9.58 -5.70 -6.78
N ILE A 71 -9.65 -5.85 -5.45
CA ILE A 71 -8.53 -6.21 -4.57
C ILE A 71 -8.86 -7.52 -3.84
N ASP A 72 -7.89 -8.44 -3.80
CA ASP A 72 -8.02 -9.75 -3.13
C ASP A 72 -7.24 -9.81 -1.81
N LEU A 73 -6.22 -8.98 -1.66
CA LEU A 73 -5.33 -8.92 -0.50
C LEU A 73 -4.95 -7.46 -0.20
N VAL A 74 -4.94 -7.08 1.07
CA VAL A 74 -4.38 -5.80 1.51
C VAL A 74 -3.26 -6.09 2.51
N VAL A 75 -2.10 -5.48 2.27
CA VAL A 75 -0.98 -5.44 3.22
C VAL A 75 -0.84 -4.00 3.69
N PHE A 76 -1.28 -3.75 4.93
CA PHE A 76 -1.30 -2.42 5.50
C PHE A 76 -0.38 -2.36 6.72
N PHE A 77 0.74 -1.67 6.57
CA PHE A 77 1.65 -1.34 7.64
C PHE A 77 1.23 0.00 8.23
N TRP A 78 0.51 -0.09 9.35
CA TRP A 78 -0.07 1.04 10.06
C TRP A 78 0.79 1.41 11.27
N ASP A 79 1.03 2.70 11.45
CA ASP A 79 1.63 3.27 12.67
C ASP A 79 0.54 3.70 13.68
N PRO A 80 0.39 3.00 14.82
CA PRO A 80 -0.59 3.32 15.87
C PRO A 80 -0.21 4.53 16.75
N LEU A 81 1.04 5.00 16.67
CA LEU A 81 1.56 6.07 17.53
C LEU A 81 1.47 7.45 16.86
N SER A 82 1.35 7.47 15.53
CA SER A 82 1.10 8.69 14.76
C SER A 82 -0.40 9.05 14.75
N THR A 83 -0.75 10.29 15.11
CA THR A 83 -2.09 10.84 14.83
C THR A 83 -2.19 11.08 13.32
N GLN A 84 -2.94 10.22 12.63
CA GLN A 84 -3.10 10.36 11.19
C GLN A 84 -4.30 11.29 10.91
N PRO A 85 -4.17 12.27 9.99
CA PRO A 85 -5.27 13.19 9.66
C PRO A 85 -6.55 12.51 9.13
N HIS A 86 -6.47 11.20 8.86
CA HIS A 86 -7.47 10.34 8.24
C HIS A 86 -7.87 9.18 9.17
N GLU A 87 -7.76 9.35 10.50
CA GLU A 87 -8.18 8.36 11.52
C GLU A 87 -9.60 7.80 11.34
N THR A 88 -10.49 8.52 10.67
CA THR A 88 -11.84 8.05 10.32
C THR A 88 -11.88 6.93 9.28
N ASP A 89 -10.84 6.75 8.47
CA ASP A 89 -10.84 5.77 7.38
C ASP A 89 -10.38 4.36 7.83
N VAL A 90 -9.78 4.25 9.02
CA VAL A 90 -9.19 3.00 9.56
C VAL A 90 -10.07 2.34 10.63
N ARG A 91 -11.09 3.03 11.15
CA ARG A 91 -11.89 2.59 12.31
C ARG A 91 -13.21 1.94 11.95
#